data_AF-A0A7C5K9Z5-F1
#
_entry.id   AF-A0A7C5K9Z5-F1
#
_cell.length_a   1.000
_cell.length_b   1.000
_cell.length_c   1.000
_cell.angle_alpha   90.00
_cell.angle_beta   90.00
_cell.angle_gamma   90.00
#
_symmetry.space_group_name_H-M   'P 1'
#
loop_
_entity.id
_entity.type
_entity.pdbx_description
1 polymer ?
#
loop_
_entity_poly.entity_id
_entity_poly.type
_entity_poly.pdbx_seq_one_letter_code
_entity_poly.pdbx_strand_id
1 'polypeptide(L)'
;MTETNEKTKKLEKRVMKLMELIQKEQTSLRKLPWKVDPSAVNGDFELCWRKMCEDLKNTKTFSTTGGTRNFEVWSVGFSLYYKNSKRNVCPLSKSDFKKAYEIFKENGDLSSSTYQFTRHGSYIPPLLYEYFVTRKN
;
A
#
# COMPACT_ATOMS: atom_id res chain seq x y z
N MET A 1 24.42 7.11 -43.12
CA MET A 1 23.33 7.47 -42.17
C MET A 1 22.60 6.25 -41.57
N THR A 2 22.85 5.02 -42.04
CA THR A 2 22.15 3.80 -41.61
C THR A 2 22.70 3.16 -40.32
N GLU A 3 24.02 3.13 -40.12
CA GLU A 3 24.65 2.53 -38.92
C GLU A 3 24.27 3.22 -37.60
N THR A 4 24.13 4.55 -37.61
CA THR A 4 23.76 5.31 -36.41
C THR A 4 22.36 4.91 -35.93
N ASN A 5 21.45 4.66 -36.87
CA ASN A 5 20.06 4.29 -36.58
C ASN A 5 19.95 2.88 -35.97
N GLU A 6 20.81 1.96 -36.40
CA GLU A 6 20.83 0.58 -35.90
C GLU A 6 21.44 0.49 -34.48
N LYS A 7 22.48 1.28 -34.21
CA LYS A 7 23.07 1.41 -32.86
C LYS A 7 22.07 2.04 -31.87
N THR A 8 21.32 3.05 -32.29
CA THR A 8 20.28 3.68 -31.46
C THR A 8 19.15 2.71 -31.12
N LYS A 9 18.60 1.98 -32.11
CA LYS A 9 17.58 0.96 -31.86
C LYS A 9 18.05 -0.14 -30.91
N LYS A 10 19.31 -0.56 -31.02
CA LYS A 10 19.91 -1.55 -30.13
C LYS A 10 20.05 -1.01 -28.69
N LEU A 11 20.35 0.27 -28.53
CA LEU A 11 20.41 0.94 -27.24
C LEU A 11 19.02 1.07 -26.60
N GLU A 12 18.03 1.53 -27.34
CA GLU A 12 16.64 1.64 -26.86
C GLU A 12 16.09 0.29 -26.38
N LYS A 13 16.33 -0.78 -27.15
CA LYS A 13 15.93 -2.14 -26.76
C LYS A 13 16.62 -2.61 -25.47
N ARG A 14 17.88 -2.22 -25.24
CA ARG A 14 18.60 -2.51 -23.99
C ARG A 14 18.06 -1.71 -22.82
N VAL A 15 17.74 -0.43 -23.02
CA VAL A 15 17.14 0.44 -21.99
C VAL A 15 15.76 -0.10 -21.58
N MET A 16 14.90 -0.45 -22.53
CA MET A 16 13.59 -1.04 -22.25
C MET A 16 13.70 -2.34 -21.46
N LYS A 17 14.61 -3.24 -21.86
CA LYS A 17 14.86 -4.49 -21.12
C LYS A 17 15.39 -4.24 -19.71
N LEU A 18 16.21 -3.20 -19.51
CA LEU A 18 16.68 -2.81 -18.18
C LEU A 18 15.53 -2.26 -17.32
N MET A 19 14.66 -1.43 -17.89
CA MET A 19 13.48 -0.90 -17.21
C MET A 19 12.53 -2.03 -16.79
N GLU A 20 12.30 -3.02 -17.66
CA GLU A 20 11.50 -4.21 -17.34
C GLU A 20 12.11 -5.04 -16.20
N LEU A 21 13.43 -5.24 -16.20
CA LEU A 21 14.14 -5.95 -15.13
C LEU A 21 14.07 -5.20 -13.80
N ILE A 22 14.27 -3.87 -13.82
CA ILE A 22 14.13 -3.03 -12.63
C ILE A 22 12.69 -3.08 -12.11
N GLN A 23 11.69 -2.98 -12.98
CA GLN A 23 10.29 -3.08 -12.60
C GLN A 23 9.98 -4.45 -11.97
N LYS A 24 10.54 -5.53 -12.54
CA LYS A 24 10.37 -6.90 -12.05
C LYS A 24 11.07 -7.15 -10.71
N GLU A 25 12.26 -6.61 -10.50
CA GLU A 25 12.92 -6.65 -9.19
C GLU A 25 12.16 -5.80 -8.15
N GLN A 26 11.69 -4.62 -8.53
CA GLN A 26 10.91 -3.76 -7.64
C GLN A 26 9.57 -4.39 -7.24
N THR A 27 8.92 -5.16 -8.13
CA THR A 27 7.72 -5.94 -7.78
C THR A 27 8.08 -7.18 -6.96
N SER A 28 9.21 -7.83 -7.21
CA SER A 28 9.71 -8.99 -6.44
C SER A 28 10.06 -8.66 -4.99
N LEU A 29 10.49 -7.44 -4.69
CA LEU A 29 10.85 -7.00 -3.33
C LEU A 29 9.65 -6.50 -2.51
N ARG A 30 8.50 -6.26 -3.16
CA ARG A 30 7.31 -5.72 -2.51
C ARG A 30 6.40 -6.83 -2.02
N LYS A 31 5.94 -6.68 -0.78
CA LYS A 31 4.94 -7.57 -0.18
C LYS A 31 3.50 -7.20 -0.53
N LEU A 32 3.28 -6.02 -1.09
CA LEU A 32 1.95 -5.49 -1.43
C LEU A 32 1.91 -5.08 -2.91
N PRO A 33 0.79 -5.31 -3.59
CA PRO A 33 0.61 -4.80 -4.94
C PRO A 33 0.56 -3.27 -4.93
N TRP A 34 1.01 -2.65 -6.02
CA TRP A 34 0.92 -1.20 -6.18
C TRP A 34 -0.50 -0.71 -6.41
N LYS A 35 -1.30 -1.52 -7.10
CA LYS A 35 -2.68 -1.21 -7.44
C LYS A 35 -3.55 -2.43 -7.24
N VAL A 36 -4.80 -2.15 -6.91
CA VAL A 36 -5.91 -3.10 -6.87
C VAL A 36 -6.97 -2.57 -7.83
N ASP A 37 -7.76 -3.46 -8.43
CA ASP A 37 -8.93 -3.02 -9.19
C ASP A 37 -9.90 -2.30 -8.23
N PRO A 38 -10.34 -1.06 -8.52
CA PRO A 38 -11.30 -0.34 -7.68
C PRO A 38 -12.58 -1.13 -7.39
N SER A 39 -13.02 -2.00 -8.31
CA SER A 39 -14.18 -2.87 -8.11
C SER A 39 -13.99 -3.94 -7.04
N ALA A 40 -12.74 -4.26 -6.69
CA ALA A 40 -12.42 -5.18 -5.59
C ALA A 40 -12.42 -4.47 -4.23
N VAL A 41 -12.42 -3.14 -4.19
CA VAL A 41 -12.47 -2.37 -2.93
C VAL A 41 -13.89 -2.40 -2.37
N ASN A 42 -14.03 -2.83 -1.11
CA ASN A 42 -15.31 -2.88 -0.43
C ASN A 42 -15.85 -1.46 -0.21
N GLY A 43 -17.06 -1.20 -0.71
CA GLY A 43 -17.68 0.13 -0.66
C GLY A 43 -18.17 0.59 0.71
N ASP A 44 -18.29 -0.33 1.69
CA ASP A 44 -18.76 -0.03 3.05
C ASP A 44 -17.57 0.17 4.00
N PHE A 45 -17.22 1.44 4.18
CA PHE A 45 -16.14 1.86 5.07
C PHE A 45 -16.40 1.45 6.53
N GLU A 46 -17.62 1.66 7.03
CA GLU A 46 -17.94 1.48 8.45
C GLU A 46 -17.91 0.00 8.84
N LEU A 47 -18.38 -0.87 7.94
CA LEU A 47 -18.27 -2.31 8.11
C LEU A 47 -16.81 -2.78 8.14
N CYS A 48 -16.00 -2.33 7.18
CA CYS A 48 -14.59 -2.72 7.09
C CYS A 48 -13.78 -2.19 8.27
N TRP A 49 -14.02 -0.94 8.68
CA TRP A 49 -13.41 -0.34 9.87
C TRP A 49 -13.73 -1.15 11.13
N ARG A 50 -15.01 -1.52 11.32
CA ARG A 50 -15.42 -2.32 12.48
C ARG A 50 -14.75 -3.69 12.48
N LYS A 51 -14.73 -4.38 11.35
CA LYS A 51 -14.05 -5.68 11.19
C LYS A 51 -12.56 -5.57 11.49
N MET A 52 -11.89 -4.55 10.97
CA MET A 52 -10.49 -4.27 11.24
C MET A 52 -10.24 -4.05 12.73
N CYS A 53 -11.03 -3.20 13.38
CA CYS A 53 -10.88 -2.96 14.82
C CYS A 53 -11.13 -4.23 15.65
N GLU A 54 -12.16 -5.01 15.33
CA GLU A 54 -12.45 -6.28 16.01
C GLU A 54 -11.29 -7.28 15.89
N ASP A 55 -10.76 -7.45 14.68
CA ASP A 55 -9.64 -8.35 14.41
C ASP A 55 -8.32 -7.86 15.06
N LEU A 56 -8.16 -6.55 15.17
CA LEU A 56 -7.00 -5.90 15.80
C LEU A 56 -7.14 -5.68 17.30
N LYS A 57 -8.13 -6.26 17.98
CA LYS A 57 -8.17 -6.29 19.45
C LYS A 57 -6.89 -6.91 20.04
N ASN A 58 -6.31 -7.85 19.31
CA ASN A 58 -4.98 -8.37 19.57
C ASN A 58 -3.96 -7.70 18.64
N THR A 59 -2.75 -7.47 19.15
CA THR A 59 -1.68 -6.88 18.36
C THR A 59 -1.31 -7.79 17.18
N LYS A 60 -1.26 -7.21 15.97
CA LYS A 60 -0.78 -7.87 14.77
C LYS A 60 0.37 -7.10 14.15
N THR A 61 1.18 -7.79 13.36
CA THR A 61 2.33 -7.21 12.67
C THR A 61 2.09 -7.17 11.17
N PHE A 62 2.33 -6.01 10.57
CA PHE A 62 2.25 -5.79 9.13
C PHE A 62 3.58 -5.26 8.61
N SER A 63 3.88 -5.53 7.33
CA SER A 63 4.96 -4.84 6.64
C SER A 63 4.49 -3.47 6.13
N THR A 64 5.35 -2.46 6.16
CA THR A 64 5.06 -1.16 5.54
C THR A 64 4.91 -1.30 4.03
N THR A 65 4.32 -0.30 3.36
CA THR A 65 4.09 -0.32 1.90
C THR A 65 5.34 -0.69 1.08
N GLY A 66 6.54 -0.28 1.53
CA GLY A 66 7.80 -0.59 0.87
C GLY A 66 8.39 -1.97 1.22
N GLY A 67 7.77 -2.73 2.12
CA GLY A 67 8.24 -4.07 2.53
C GLY A 67 9.52 -4.08 3.39
N THR A 68 10.15 -2.93 3.61
CA THR A 68 11.47 -2.83 4.26
C THR A 68 11.43 -2.90 5.78
N ARG A 69 10.28 -2.62 6.39
CA ARG A 69 10.10 -2.62 7.85
C ARG A 69 8.75 -3.23 8.21
N ASN A 70 8.66 -3.73 9.44
CA ASN A 70 7.40 -4.14 10.04
C ASN A 70 6.94 -3.10 11.07
N PHE A 71 5.64 -3.09 11.32
CA PHE A 71 5.01 -2.30 12.38
C PHE A 71 3.94 -3.13 13.08
N GLU A 72 3.76 -2.87 14.37
CA GLU A 72 2.69 -3.47 15.18
C GLU A 72 1.47 -2.55 15.13
N VAL A 73 0.28 -3.13 15.06
CA VAL A 73 -1.00 -2.42 15.08
C VAL A 73 -2.00 -3.15 15.97
N TRP A 74 -2.81 -2.40 16.71
CA TRP A 74 -3.87 -2.92 17.57
C TRP A 74 -5.00 -1.89 17.70
N SER A 75 -6.12 -2.33 18.26
CA SER A 75 -7.28 -1.50 18.55
C SER A 75 -7.62 -1.49 20.04
N VAL A 76 -8.15 -0.37 20.52
CA VAL A 76 -8.76 -0.22 21.85
C VAL A 76 -10.05 0.58 21.68
N GLY A 77 -11.21 -0.03 22.01
CA GLY A 77 -12.50 0.67 21.92
C GLY A 77 -12.80 1.30 20.55
N PHE A 78 -12.48 0.59 19.45
CA PHE A 78 -12.56 1.07 18.05
C PHE A 78 -11.61 2.21 17.65
N SER A 79 -10.65 2.55 18.51
CA SER A 79 -9.52 3.42 18.16
C SER A 79 -8.33 2.56 17.74
N LEU A 80 -7.69 2.90 16.62
CA LEU A 80 -6.51 2.20 16.13
C LEU A 80 -5.22 2.87 16.58
N TYR A 81 -4.24 2.04 16.89
CA TYR A 81 -2.90 2.44 17.28
C TYR A 81 -1.90 1.61 16.52
N TYR A 82 -0.76 2.22 16.19
CA TYR A 82 0.37 1.49 15.64
C TYR A 82 1.67 1.92 16.30
N LYS A 83 2.62 0.99 16.38
CA LYS A 83 3.98 1.27 16.83
C LYS A 83 4.87 1.47 15.62
N ASN A 84 5.42 2.68 15.49
CA ASN A 84 6.29 3.02 14.35
C ASN A 84 7.69 2.42 14.51
N SER A 85 8.53 2.57 13.48
CA SER A 85 9.92 2.04 13.50
C SER A 85 10.83 2.64 14.58
N LYS A 86 10.46 3.76 15.21
CA LYS A 86 11.15 4.35 16.38
C LYS A 86 10.57 3.87 17.71
N ARG A 87 9.68 2.86 17.69
CA ARG A 87 8.94 2.32 18.84
C ARG A 87 7.95 3.30 19.49
N ASN A 88 7.62 4.40 18.83
CA ASN A 88 6.59 5.31 19.33
C ASN A 88 5.21 4.75 18.99
N VAL A 89 4.31 4.80 19.98
CA VAL A 89 2.89 4.52 19.79
C VAL A 89 2.24 5.75 19.18
N CYS A 90 1.54 5.56 18.08
CA CYS A 90 0.84 6.62 17.37
C CYS A 90 -0.62 6.23 17.16
N PRO A 91 -1.58 7.11 17.47
CA PRO A 91 -2.97 6.89 17.10
C PRO A 91 -3.10 6.99 15.58
N LEU A 92 -4.01 6.19 15.02
CA LEU A 92 -4.43 6.26 13.63
C LEU A 92 -5.86 6.78 13.60
N SER A 93 -6.01 8.06 13.25
CA SER A 93 -7.32 8.71 13.22
C SER A 93 -8.25 8.04 12.20
N LYS A 94 -9.47 7.70 12.63
CA LYS A 94 -10.52 7.17 11.74
C LYS A 94 -10.82 8.13 10.59
N SER A 95 -10.80 9.44 10.84
CA SER A 95 -11.09 10.44 9.81
C SER A 95 -9.99 10.51 8.74
N ASP A 96 -8.71 10.43 9.15
CA ASP A 96 -7.60 10.41 8.20
C ASP A 96 -7.55 9.09 7.43
N PHE A 97 -7.87 7.99 8.10
CA PHE A 97 -8.00 6.70 7.44
C PHE A 97 -9.15 6.70 6.42
N LYS A 98 -10.29 7.33 6.76
CA LYS A 98 -11.41 7.48 5.83
C LYS A 98 -11.02 8.28 4.58
N LYS A 99 -10.30 9.39 4.73
CA LYS A 99 -9.79 10.17 3.58
C LYS A 99 -8.90 9.31 2.68
N ALA A 100 -8.00 8.52 3.27
CA ALA A 100 -7.16 7.61 2.51
C ALA A 100 -7.99 6.52 1.81
N TYR A 101 -9.00 5.98 2.48
CA TYR A 101 -9.93 5.01 1.90
C TYR A 101 -10.70 5.58 0.70
N GLU A 102 -11.22 6.81 0.74
CA GLU A 102 -11.96 7.37 -0.40
C GLU A 102 -11.06 7.48 -1.65
N ILE A 103 -9.81 7.91 -1.47
CA ILE A 103 -8.82 7.95 -2.56
C ILE A 103 -8.55 6.52 -3.08
N PHE A 104 -8.31 5.57 -2.17
CA PHE A 104 -8.07 4.17 -2.53
C PHE A 104 -9.25 3.55 -3.29
N LYS A 105 -10.48 3.86 -2.87
CA LYS A 105 -11.70 3.39 -3.51
C LYS A 105 -11.83 3.92 -4.95
N GLU A 106 -11.42 5.16 -5.18
CA GLU A 106 -11.50 5.77 -6.52
C GLU A 106 -10.42 5.23 -7.47
N ASN A 107 -9.17 5.08 -7.00
CA ASN A 107 -8.03 4.84 -7.88
C ASN A 107 -7.32 3.48 -7.69
N GLY A 108 -7.67 2.75 -6.64
CA GLY A 108 -7.09 1.46 -6.29
C GLY A 108 -5.61 1.50 -5.93
N ASP A 109 -5.02 2.69 -5.70
CA ASP A 109 -3.59 2.87 -5.54
C ASP A 109 -3.15 2.66 -4.09
N LEU A 110 -2.13 1.84 -3.87
CA LEU A 110 -1.53 1.58 -2.57
C LEU A 110 -0.15 2.22 -2.42
N SER A 111 0.30 3.03 -3.39
CA SER A 111 1.55 3.76 -3.30
C SER A 111 1.55 4.71 -2.10
N SER A 112 2.62 4.68 -1.30
CA SER A 112 2.78 5.60 -0.18
C SER A 112 2.83 7.08 -0.60
N SER A 113 3.22 7.37 -1.87
CA SER A 113 3.22 8.75 -2.40
C SER A 113 1.81 9.34 -2.43
N THR A 114 0.82 8.50 -2.70
CA THR A 114 -0.59 8.89 -2.82
C THR A 114 -1.16 9.34 -1.47
N TYR A 115 -0.54 8.90 -0.37
CA TYR A 115 -0.97 9.20 1.00
C TYR A 115 -0.03 10.15 1.74
N GLN A 116 0.81 10.91 1.03
CA GLN A 116 1.75 11.88 1.62
C GLN A 116 1.07 12.99 2.43
N PHE A 117 -0.21 13.25 2.19
CA PHE A 117 -1.03 14.15 3.00
C PHE A 117 -1.29 13.62 4.42
N THR A 118 -1.02 12.33 4.66
CA THR A 118 -1.05 11.72 6.00
C THR A 118 0.37 11.53 6.52
N ARG A 119 0.58 11.69 7.82
CA ARG A 119 1.84 11.25 8.49
C ARG A 119 1.97 9.71 8.52
N HIS A 120 1.04 8.99 7.90
CA HIS A 120 0.83 7.55 8.04
C HIS A 120 0.90 6.80 6.71
N GLY A 121 1.34 7.45 5.62
CA GLY A 121 1.25 6.91 4.26
C GLY A 121 2.01 5.61 4.00
N SER A 122 2.92 5.20 4.88
CA SER A 122 3.60 3.89 4.83
C SER A 122 2.91 2.78 5.63
N TYR A 123 1.91 3.12 6.44
CA TYR A 123 1.22 2.22 7.39
C TYR A 123 -0.25 2.00 7.00
N ILE A 124 -0.90 2.99 6.39
CA ILE A 124 -2.30 2.88 5.95
C ILE A 124 -2.48 1.89 4.77
N PRO A 125 -1.67 1.91 3.69
CA PRO A 125 -1.93 1.04 2.54
C PRO A 125 -1.93 -0.46 2.86
N PRO A 126 -1.02 -1.01 3.70
CA PRO A 126 -1.11 -2.39 4.15
C PRO A 126 -2.46 -2.75 4.80
N LEU A 127 -3.02 -1.84 5.59
CA LEU A 127 -4.30 -2.05 6.29
C LEU A 127 -5.49 -1.92 5.33
N LEU A 128 -5.44 -0.98 4.38
CA LEU A 128 -6.44 -0.89 3.32
C LEU A 128 -6.47 -2.17 2.49
N TYR A 129 -5.30 -2.69 2.11
CA TYR A 129 -5.20 -3.93 1.36
C TYR A 129 -5.77 -5.11 2.14
N GLU A 130 -5.42 -5.26 3.42
CA GLU A 130 -5.85 -6.42 4.20
C GLU A 130 -7.36 -6.42 4.50
N TYR A 131 -7.92 -5.26 4.86
CA TYR A 131 -9.29 -5.19 5.41
C TYR A 131 -10.34 -4.64 4.45
N PHE A 132 -9.94 -3.94 3.38
CA PHE A 132 -10.86 -3.26 2.47
C PHE A 132 -10.85 -3.84 1.05
N VAL A 133 -9.99 -4.82 0.76
CA VAL A 133 -10.00 -5.53 -0.52
C VAL A 133 -10.75 -6.84 -0.39
N THR A 134 -11.77 -7.00 -1.22
CA THR A 134 -12.54 -8.23 -1.33
C THR A 134 -11.71 -9.25 -2.09
N ARG A 135 -11.21 -10.28 -1.40
CA ARG A 135 -10.57 -11.41 -2.08
C ARG A 135 -11.68 -12.23 -2.73
N LYS A 136 -11.70 -12.29 -4.07
CA LYS A 136 -12.48 -13.30 -4.78
C LYS A 136 -11.84 -14.65 -4.45
N ASN A 137 -12.57 -15.49 -3.71
CA ASN A 137 -12.24 -16.90 -3.54
C ASN A 137 -12.39 -17.63 -4.88
#